data_AF-A0A7Y2ITZ4-F1
#
_entry.id   AF-A0A7Y2ITZ4-F1
#
_cell.length_a   1.000
_cell.length_b   1.000
_cell.length_c   1.000
_cell.angle_alpha   90.00
_cell.angle_beta   90.00
_cell.angle_gamma   90.00
#
_symmetry.space_group_name_H-M   'P 1'
#
loop_
_entity.id
_entity.type
_entity.pdbx_description
1 polymer ?
#
loop_
_entity_poly.entity_id
_entity_poly.type
_entity_poly.pdbx_seq_one_letter_code
_entity_poly.pdbx_strand_id
1 'polypeptide(L)'
;TGEYGAGVIGPVLDRVAALAGRELRLLTVRNDFFGGNTAVAGLLTGQDILAAVQSDTEPAGVYLIPDVALSGDRFLDEMSLADLNASTDVPVVAAAATVGGLLGAAA
;
A
#
# COMPACT_ATOMS: atom_id res chain seq x y z
N THR A 1 0.07 3.03 1.51
CA THR A 1 1.32 3.35 2.26
C THR A 1 0.95 3.87 3.65
N GLY A 2 1.89 3.96 4.59
CA GLY A 2 1.64 4.55 5.93
C GLY A 2 1.71 6.08 5.92
N GLU A 3 1.27 6.76 6.98
CA GLU A 3 1.14 8.23 7.03
C GLU A 3 2.47 8.96 6.81
N TYR A 4 3.60 8.45 7.33
CA TYR A 4 4.92 9.05 7.07
C TYR A 4 5.33 8.92 5.61
N GLY A 5 5.02 7.77 4.99
CA GLY A 5 5.24 7.58 3.55
C GLY A 5 4.38 8.51 2.72
N ALA A 6 3.12 8.72 3.11
CA ALA A 6 2.21 9.63 2.42
C ALA A 6 2.74 11.09 2.42
N GLY A 7 3.30 11.56 3.54
CA GLY A 7 3.91 12.88 3.63
C GLY A 7 5.13 13.08 2.69
N VAL A 8 5.84 12.01 2.35
CA VAL A 8 6.99 12.05 1.44
C VAL A 8 6.57 11.86 -0.02
N ILE A 9 5.61 10.97 -0.29
CA ILE A 9 5.18 10.66 -1.66
C ILE A 9 4.22 11.72 -2.20
N GLY A 10 3.37 12.30 -1.35
CA GLY A 10 2.36 13.29 -1.75
C GLY A 10 2.92 14.43 -2.61
N PRO A 11 4.01 15.11 -2.22
CA PRO A 11 4.61 16.19 -3.01
C PRO A 11 5.14 15.79 -4.39
N VAL A 12 5.40 14.50 -4.63
CA VAL A 12 5.96 13.99 -5.89
C VAL A 12 4.99 13.11 -6.67
N LEU A 13 3.78 12.88 -6.16
CA LEU A 13 2.81 11.93 -6.72
C LEU A 13 2.49 12.23 -8.18
N ASP A 14 2.17 13.49 -8.50
CA ASP A 14 1.83 13.92 -9.87
C ASP A 14 2.98 13.66 -10.85
N ARG A 15 4.22 13.85 -10.39
CA ARG A 15 5.41 13.61 -11.22
C ARG A 15 5.63 12.13 -11.46
N VAL A 16 5.39 11.30 -10.45
CA VAL A 16 5.46 9.84 -10.60
C VAL A 16 4.34 9.34 -11.51
N ALA A 17 3.11 9.85 -11.34
CA ALA A 17 1.97 9.53 -12.19
C ALA A 17 2.25 9.87 -13.67
N ALA A 18 2.80 11.06 -13.94
CA ALA A 18 3.20 11.46 -15.28
C ALA A 18 4.29 10.54 -15.88
N LEU A 19 5.27 10.10 -15.08
CA LEU A 19 6.32 9.19 -15.52
C LEU A 19 5.80 7.76 -15.75
N ALA A 20 4.84 7.30 -14.95
CA ALA A 20 4.17 6.01 -15.13
C ALA A 20 3.18 6.03 -16.31
N GLY A 21 2.76 7.22 -16.75
CA GLY A 21 1.72 7.38 -17.76
C GLY A 21 0.34 6.90 -17.28
N ARG A 22 0.09 6.94 -15.96
CA ARG A 22 -1.16 6.46 -15.33
C ARG A 22 -1.57 7.34 -14.16
N GLU A 23 -2.85 7.32 -13.86
CA GLU A 23 -3.39 7.97 -12.67
C GLU A 23 -2.96 7.20 -11.41
N LEU A 24 -2.38 7.91 -10.44
CA LEU A 24 -1.98 7.36 -9.16
C LEU A 24 -2.65 8.15 -8.05
N ARG A 25 -3.25 7.43 -7.09
CA ARG A 25 -3.81 8.00 -5.87
C ARG A 25 -3.14 7.38 -4.65
N LEU A 26 -2.92 8.19 -3.63
CA LEU A 26 -2.41 7.71 -2.35
C LEU A 26 -3.56 7.30 -1.43
N LEU A 27 -3.68 6.00 -1.19
CA LEU A 27 -4.45 5.48 -0.06
C LEU A 27 -3.53 5.36 1.16
N THR A 28 -3.80 6.19 2.17
CA THR A 28 -3.03 6.21 3.42
C THR A 28 -3.66 5.23 4.41
N VAL A 29 -2.86 4.30 4.90
CA VAL A 29 -3.27 3.27 5.86
C VAL A 29 -2.80 3.70 7.24
N ARG A 30 -3.74 3.77 8.18
CA ARG A 30 -3.45 4.01 9.60
C ARG A 30 -3.05 2.68 10.25
N ASN A 31 -2.02 2.71 11.09
CA ASN A 31 -1.55 1.52 11.80
C ASN A 31 -2.31 1.38 13.12
N ASP A 32 -3.48 0.78 13.11
CA ASP A 32 -4.26 0.61 14.34
C ASP A 32 -3.80 -0.62 15.14
N PHE A 33 -3.17 -1.61 14.49
CA PHE A 33 -2.63 -2.80 15.16
C PHE A 33 -1.60 -2.47 16.26
N PHE A 34 -0.67 -1.55 16.00
CA PHE A 34 0.29 -1.06 17.00
C PHE A 34 -0.22 0.17 17.77
N GLY A 35 -1.55 0.38 17.81
CA GLY A 35 -2.20 1.42 18.60
C GLY A 35 -2.12 2.83 18.02
N GLY A 36 -1.82 2.99 16.72
CA GLY A 36 -1.84 4.29 16.03
C GLY A 36 -0.65 5.21 16.31
N ASN A 37 0.31 4.79 17.14
CA ASN A 37 1.44 5.62 17.55
C ASN A 37 2.64 5.55 16.58
N THR A 38 2.52 4.77 15.50
CA THR A 38 3.56 4.61 14.48
C THR A 38 2.93 4.67 13.09
N ALA A 39 3.67 5.20 12.12
CA ALA A 39 3.16 5.51 10.79
C ALA A 39 4.11 5.08 9.66
N VAL A 40 5.07 4.21 9.98
CA VAL A 40 6.01 3.64 8.99
C VAL A 40 5.35 2.54 8.18
N ALA A 41 5.74 2.43 6.91
CA ALA A 41 5.21 1.41 5.99
C ALA A 41 5.53 -0.03 6.45
N GLY A 42 6.70 -0.27 7.04
CA GLY A 42 7.15 -1.61 7.43
C GLY A 42 6.45 -2.21 8.66
N LEU A 43 5.54 -1.46 9.30
CA LEU A 43 4.74 -1.96 10.41
C LEU A 43 3.27 -2.13 10.05
N LEU A 44 2.88 -1.85 8.80
CA LEU A 44 1.51 -2.06 8.35
C LEU A 44 1.18 -3.56 8.38
N THR A 45 0.01 -3.88 8.91
CA THR A 45 -0.50 -5.24 8.99
C THR A 45 -1.47 -5.55 7.86
N GLY A 46 -1.72 -6.84 7.59
CA GLY A 46 -2.69 -7.25 6.60
C GLY A 46 -4.10 -6.77 6.94
N GLN A 47 -4.47 -6.83 8.23
CA GLN A 47 -5.73 -6.30 8.74
C GLN A 47 -5.92 -4.81 8.51
N ASP A 48 -4.92 -3.98 8.83
CA ASP A 48 -4.99 -2.52 8.63
C ASP A 48 -5.14 -2.18 7.13
N ILE A 49 -4.41 -2.88 6.26
CA ILE A 49 -4.48 -2.72 4.81
C ILE A 49 -5.86 -3.15 4.29
N LEU A 50 -6.36 -4.30 4.72
CA LEU A 50 -7.67 -4.81 4.32
C LEU A 50 -8.78 -3.82 4.70
N ALA A 51 -8.75 -3.31 5.93
CA ALA A 51 -9.71 -2.31 6.39
C ALA A 51 -9.67 -1.04 5.54
N ALA A 52 -8.47 -0.53 5.23
CA ALA A 52 -8.31 0.64 4.37
C ALA A 52 -8.86 0.39 2.96
N VAL A 53 -8.53 -0.74 2.34
CA VAL A 53 -9.02 -1.13 1.01
C VAL A 53 -10.54 -1.27 0.98
N GLN A 54 -11.14 -1.90 1.99
CA GLN A 54 -12.60 -2.07 2.08
C GLN A 54 -13.33 -0.76 2.34
N SER A 55 -12.68 0.21 2.98
CA SER A 55 -13.23 1.54 3.22
C SER A 55 -13.08 2.50 2.02
N ASP A 56 -12.26 2.14 1.03
CA ASP A 56 -12.00 2.98 -0.12
C ASP A 56 -13.18 2.95 -1.10
N THR A 57 -13.85 4.08 -1.25
CA THR A 57 -15.01 4.22 -2.14
C THR A 57 -14.64 4.64 -3.55
N GLU A 58 -13.37 5.01 -3.79
CA GLU A 58 -12.92 5.43 -5.11
C GLU A 58 -12.53 4.23 -5.97
N PRO A 59 -12.78 4.26 -7.29
CA PRO A 59 -12.37 3.19 -8.19
C PRO A 59 -10.85 2.97 -8.14
N ALA A 60 -10.44 1.72 -8.03
CA ALA A 60 -9.04 1.31 -8.12
C ALA A 60 -8.92 0.06 -9.01
N GLY A 61 -7.93 0.06 -9.92
CA GLY A 61 -7.62 -1.11 -10.73
C GLY A 61 -6.64 -2.08 -10.05
N VAL A 62 -5.79 -1.56 -9.18
CA VAL A 62 -4.81 -2.31 -8.38
C VAL A 62 -4.41 -1.48 -7.17
N TYR A 63 -4.20 -2.12 -6.03
CA TYR A 63 -3.59 -1.51 -4.86
C TYR A 63 -2.11 -1.89 -4.77
N LEU A 64 -1.25 -0.89 -4.67
CA LEU A 64 0.18 -1.09 -4.47
C LEU A 64 0.54 -0.91 -3.01
N ILE A 65 1.14 -1.94 -2.41
CA ILE A 65 1.63 -1.90 -1.03
C ILE A 65 3.16 -1.95 -1.01
N PRO A 66 3.82 -1.32 -0.03
CA PRO A 66 5.27 -1.43 0.13
C PRO A 66 5.66 -2.87 0.48
N ASP A 67 6.61 -3.45 -0.26
CA ASP A 67 7.19 -4.78 -0.01
C ASP A 67 7.77 -4.92 1.40
N VAL A 68 8.29 -3.83 1.96
CA VAL A 68 8.80 -3.78 3.35
C VAL A 68 7.74 -4.07 4.42
N ALA A 69 6.44 -4.07 4.09
CA ALA A 69 5.38 -4.51 5.00
C ALA A 69 5.29 -6.04 5.11
N LEU A 70 5.95 -6.77 4.21
CA LEU A 70 5.97 -8.23 4.17
C LEU A 70 7.30 -8.77 4.69
N SER A 71 7.22 -9.86 5.46
CA SER A 71 8.32 -10.75 5.78
C SER A 71 8.14 -12.04 5.00
N GLY A 72 8.71 -12.09 3.79
CA GLY A 72 8.44 -13.16 2.83
C GLY A 72 7.09 -12.94 2.15
N ASP A 73 6.10 -13.79 2.43
CA ASP A 73 4.75 -13.73 1.89
C ASP A 73 3.68 -13.28 2.92
N ARG A 74 4.11 -12.95 4.15
CA ARG A 74 3.23 -12.61 5.28
C ARG A 74 3.47 -11.23 5.84
N PHE A 75 2.40 -10.63 6.33
CA PHE A 75 2.42 -9.44 7.18
C PHE A 75 2.74 -9.82 8.64
N LEU A 76 2.96 -8.81 9.49
CA LEU A 76 3.30 -9.01 10.91
C LEU A 76 2.18 -9.64 11.76
N ASP A 77 0.94 -9.59 11.27
CA ASP A 77 -0.24 -10.21 11.86
C ASP A 77 -0.52 -11.63 11.31
N GLU A 78 0.49 -12.26 10.68
CA GLU A 78 0.45 -13.60 10.08
C GLU A 78 -0.48 -13.76 8.87
N MET A 79 -1.23 -12.72 8.49
CA MET A 79 -2.00 -12.70 7.24
C MET A 79 -1.04 -12.83 6.05
N SER A 80 -1.33 -13.71 5.09
CA SER A 80 -0.55 -13.76 3.85
C SER A 80 -1.06 -12.76 2.82
N LEU A 81 -0.21 -12.37 1.86
CA LEU A 81 -0.65 -11.58 0.71
C LEU A 81 -1.75 -12.27 -0.10
N ALA A 82 -1.76 -13.62 -0.11
CA ALA A 82 -2.80 -14.41 -0.76
C ALA A 82 -4.13 -14.32 -0.01
N ASP A 83 -4.13 -14.36 1.32
CA ASP A 83 -5.33 -14.20 2.15
C ASP A 83 -5.94 -12.80 1.96
N LEU A 84 -5.09 -11.77 1.89
CA LEU A 84 -5.51 -10.40 1.61
C LEU A 84 -6.20 -10.31 0.24
N ASN A 85 -5.56 -10.82 -0.81
CA ASN A 85 -6.13 -10.82 -2.16
C ASN A 85 -7.43 -11.64 -2.26
N ALA A 86 -7.56 -12.74 -1.51
CA ALA A 86 -8.80 -13.52 -1.44
C ALA A 86 -9.95 -12.77 -0.75
N SER A 87 -9.64 -11.71 0.01
CA SER A 87 -10.59 -10.89 0.77
C SER A 87 -10.92 -9.55 0.10
N THR A 88 -10.38 -9.29 -1.10
CA THR A 88 -10.53 -8.03 -1.84
C THR A 88 -10.87 -8.29 -3.31
N ASP A 89 -11.80 -7.52 -3.87
CA ASP A 89 -12.17 -7.64 -5.29
C ASP A 89 -11.12 -7.03 -6.25
N VAL A 90 -10.29 -6.13 -5.72
CA VAL A 90 -9.22 -5.45 -6.46
C VAL A 90 -7.88 -6.09 -6.09
N PRO A 91 -7.02 -6.43 -7.06
CA PRO A 91 -5.73 -7.05 -6.77
C PRO A 91 -4.85 -6.14 -5.90
N VAL A 92 -4.18 -6.74 -4.93
CA VAL A 92 -3.17 -6.09 -4.08
C VAL A 92 -1.80 -6.66 -4.42
N VAL A 93 -0.89 -5.78 -4.83
CA VAL A 93 0.47 -6.14 -5.29
C VAL A 93 1.52 -5.47 -4.42
N ALA A 94 2.49 -6.25 -3.97
CA ALA A 94 3.66 -5.71 -3.30
C ALA A 94 4.62 -5.10 -4.32
N ALA A 95 4.97 -3.83 -4.11
CA ALA A 95 5.92 -3.09 -4.91
C ALA A 95 7.14 -2.74 -4.05
N ALA A 96 8.34 -2.82 -4.64
CA ALA A 96 9.54 -2.36 -3.96
C ALA A 96 9.35 -0.92 -3.49
N ALA A 97 9.69 -0.63 -2.23
CA ALA A 97 9.58 0.70 -1.61
C ALA A 97 10.59 1.73 -2.19
N THR A 98 10.60 1.86 -3.51
CA THR A 98 11.47 2.70 -4.33
C THR A 98 10.66 3.30 -5.47
N VAL A 99 11.15 4.40 -6.06
CA VAL A 99 10.50 5.01 -7.24
C VAL A 99 10.45 4.02 -8.42
N GLY A 100 11.51 3.24 -8.65
CA GLY A 100 11.54 2.23 -9.70
C GLY A 100 10.50 1.11 -9.49
N GLY A 101 10.33 0.67 -8.24
CA GLY A 101 9.29 -0.30 -7.87
C GLY A 101 7.89 0.23 -8.13
N LEU A 102 7.63 1.49 -7.76
CA LEU A 102 6.34 2.14 -8.00
C LEU A 102 6.04 2.30 -9.50
N LEU A 103 7.05 2.70 -10.30
CA LEU A 103 6.90 2.82 -11.75
C LEU A 103 6.71 1.46 -12.43
N GLY A 104 7.45 0.43 -12.00
CA GLY A 104 7.38 -0.91 -12.58
C GLY A 104 6.10 -1.67 -12.20
N ALA A 105 5.59 -1.48 -10.98
CA ALA A 105 4.34 -2.10 -10.54
C ALA A 105 3.10 -1.38 -11.08
N ALA A 106 3.24 -0.13 -11.50
CA ALA A 106 2.19 0.61 -12.21
C ALA A 106 2.14 0.30 -13.72
N ALA A 107 3.15 -0.37 -14.30
CA ALA A 107 3.21 -0.72 -15.73
C ALA A 107 2.29 -1.90 -16.08
#